data_AF-A0A8S9V1W1-F1
#
_entry.id   AF-A0A8S9V1W1-F1
#
_cell.length_a   1.000
_cell.length_b   1.000
_cell.length_c   1.000
_cell.angle_alpha   90.00
_cell.angle_beta   90.00
_cell.angle_gamma   90.00
#
_symmetry.space_group_name_H-M   'P 1'
#
loop_
_entity.id
_entity.type
_entity.pdbx_description
1 polymer ?
#
loop_
_entity_poly.entity_id
_entity_poly.type
_entity_poly.pdbx_seq_one_letter_code
_entity_poly.pdbx_strand_id
1 'polypeptide(L)'
;MRFLFYMLLACSAVVAGEQAAAAKELRLNSFVHRSFDAHIHAQRLLRDRRSVDEERGLPTVIEKTKTLFSTKVTDKTLQRWAANKKSPQHALIRLDLDNAGKDLFTKAKFADWVSFMTKRNPQNAEAAMLSALMTRYSDDVLSGMLIAAKKAPDTKTIATNLQIQQLRGWMKKGKTADDVFNLFNLKGKATSLDDLVSDGQFAPWVTYVTALNKGDPKKTNMMVVKTLTTYNKKTHKGVYDMLSASKNKQLAADLQRGQFDNWLANNVQFYDVSAMVGAKGTPRGSPQRLFVKDYVAAYNKKHQL
;
A
#
# COMPACT_ATOMS: atom_id res chain seq x y z
N MET A 1 15.07 -15.29 18.02
CA MET A 1 13.76 -15.90 17.67
C MET A 1 12.58 -15.35 18.52
N ARG A 2 12.57 -14.07 18.92
CA ARG A 2 11.51 -13.46 19.77
C ARG A 2 11.06 -12.05 19.31
N PHE A 3 11.44 -11.61 18.11
CA PHE A 3 11.09 -10.29 17.57
C PHE A 3 9.97 -10.30 16.51
N LEU A 4 9.46 -11.49 16.13
CA LEU A 4 8.34 -11.63 15.19
C LEU A 4 6.95 -11.67 15.87
N PHE A 5 6.89 -11.68 17.20
CA PHE A 5 5.63 -11.75 17.97
C PHE A 5 5.06 -10.37 18.38
N TYR A 6 5.85 -9.29 18.29
CA TYR A 6 5.42 -7.96 18.75
C TYR A 6 4.85 -7.05 17.64
N MET A 7 4.90 -7.45 16.37
CA MET A 7 4.28 -6.72 15.25
C MET A 7 2.80 -7.06 15.03
N LEU A 8 2.22 -8.00 15.79
CA LEU A 8 0.90 -8.60 15.50
C LEU A 8 -0.15 -8.49 16.61
N LEU A 9 0.14 -7.80 17.73
CA LEU A 9 -0.87 -7.39 18.72
C LEU A 9 -1.64 -6.10 18.29
N ALA A 10 -1.25 -5.53 17.15
CA ALA A 10 -1.75 -4.26 16.63
C ALA A 10 -2.99 -4.37 15.70
N CYS A 11 -3.59 -5.55 15.53
CA CYS A 11 -4.52 -5.79 14.41
C CYS A 11 -5.99 -5.38 14.58
N SER A 12 -6.44 -4.77 15.68
CA SER A 12 -7.80 -4.21 15.76
C SER A 12 -7.90 -2.71 16.06
N ALA A 13 -6.92 -2.11 16.75
CA ALA A 13 -6.93 -0.66 17.01
C ALA A 13 -5.81 0.11 16.27
N VAL A 14 -4.61 -0.48 16.16
CA VAL A 14 -3.44 0.21 15.57
C VAL A 14 -3.42 0.06 14.05
N VAL A 15 -3.86 -1.08 13.51
CA VAL A 15 -4.10 -1.25 12.06
C VAL A 15 -5.23 -0.34 11.58
N ALA A 16 -6.28 -0.12 12.38
CA ALA A 16 -7.28 0.89 12.07
C ALA A 16 -6.66 2.29 12.02
N GLY A 17 -5.77 2.65 12.95
CA GLY A 17 -5.08 3.94 12.97
C GLY A 17 -4.09 4.15 11.81
N GLU A 18 -3.20 3.18 11.54
CA GLU A 18 -2.15 3.29 10.51
C GLU A 18 -2.71 3.09 9.09
N GLN A 19 -3.67 2.16 8.91
CA GLN A 19 -4.37 2.05 7.62
C GLN A 19 -5.38 3.17 7.42
N ALA A 20 -6.03 3.70 8.46
CA ALA A 20 -6.82 4.92 8.31
C ALA A 20 -5.93 6.11 8.01
N ALA A 21 -4.73 6.23 8.59
CA ALA A 21 -3.77 7.27 8.24
C ALA A 21 -3.32 7.12 6.78
N ALA A 22 -2.93 5.93 6.33
CA ALA A 22 -2.55 5.68 4.94
C ALA A 22 -3.73 5.87 3.96
N ALA A 23 -4.95 5.45 4.32
CA ALA A 23 -6.15 5.67 3.52
C ALA A 23 -6.58 7.15 3.52
N LYS A 24 -6.35 7.85 4.64
CA LYS A 24 -6.57 9.29 4.77
C LYS A 24 -5.54 10.04 3.94
N GLU A 25 -4.27 9.65 3.92
CA GLU A 25 -3.25 10.17 3.00
C GLU A 25 -3.64 9.91 1.54
N LEU A 26 -4.16 8.72 1.25
CA LEU A 26 -4.65 8.39 -0.08
C LEU A 26 -5.77 9.34 -0.53
N ARG A 27 -6.58 9.83 0.42
CA ARG A 27 -7.73 10.73 0.22
C ARG A 27 -7.41 12.22 0.33
N LEU A 28 -6.63 12.67 1.30
CA LEU A 28 -6.34 14.09 1.54
C LEU A 28 -5.66 14.71 0.32
N ASN A 29 -4.72 13.98 -0.28
CA ASN A 29 -4.04 14.43 -1.50
C ASN A 29 -4.91 14.33 -2.76
N SER A 30 -6.16 13.81 -2.65
CA SER A 30 -7.18 13.94 -3.70
C SER A 30 -8.05 15.18 -3.53
N PHE A 31 -8.11 15.77 -2.33
CA PHE A 31 -8.93 16.95 -2.03
C PHE A 31 -8.13 18.28 -2.12
N VAL A 32 -6.82 18.25 -1.89
CA VAL A 32 -5.96 19.46 -1.88
C VAL A 32 -5.65 20.03 -3.28
N HIS A 33 -6.17 19.46 -4.37
CA HIS A 33 -6.03 20.09 -5.70
C HIS A 33 -7.10 21.16 -6.01
N ARG A 34 -7.89 21.57 -5.00
CA ARG A 34 -8.94 22.59 -5.18
C ARG A 34 -9.01 23.63 -4.06
N SER A 35 -7.87 24.01 -3.48
CA SER A 35 -7.71 25.30 -2.77
C SER A 35 -6.32 25.40 -2.13
N PHE A 36 -5.37 26.06 -2.79
CA PHE A 36 -4.30 26.81 -2.14
C PHE A 36 -3.70 27.79 -3.17
N ASP A 37 -4.54 28.74 -3.59
CA ASP A 37 -4.07 30.05 -4.06
C ASP A 37 -4.23 31.04 -2.90
N ALA A 38 -3.29 31.99 -2.85
CA ALA A 38 -3.19 33.15 -1.94
C ALA A 38 -2.57 32.94 -0.55
N HIS A 39 -1.23 32.90 -0.49
CA HIS A 39 -0.47 33.97 0.21
C HIS A 39 1.05 33.82 -0.02
N ILE A 40 1.58 34.46 -1.07
CA ILE A 40 2.97 34.94 -1.08
C ILE A 40 2.94 36.42 -1.45
N HIS A 41 3.19 37.26 -0.44
CA HIS A 41 3.69 38.64 -0.56
C HIS A 41 4.40 38.92 0.78
N ALA A 42 5.56 39.56 0.88
CA ALA A 42 6.40 40.22 -0.10
C ALA A 42 7.86 40.26 0.39
N GLN A 43 8.78 40.47 -0.55
CA GLN A 43 10.20 40.72 -0.34
C GLN A 43 10.45 42.00 0.46
N ARG A 44 11.54 42.03 1.25
CA ARG A 44 12.36 43.24 1.44
C ARG A 44 13.84 42.92 1.33
N LEU A 45 14.49 43.75 0.53
CA LEU A 45 15.88 43.81 0.11
C LEU A 45 16.79 44.21 1.26
N LEU A 46 18.00 43.65 1.33
CA LEU A 46 19.21 44.43 1.57
C LEU A 46 20.37 43.87 0.75
N ARG A 47 21.06 44.81 0.10
CA ARG A 47 22.20 44.67 -0.81
C ARG A 47 23.43 45.10 -0.02
N ASP A 48 24.50 44.31 -0.02
CA ASP A 48 25.83 44.83 0.27
C ASP A 48 26.92 44.09 -0.54
N ARG A 49 28.07 44.74 -0.67
CA ARG A 49 28.92 44.85 -1.86
C ARG A 49 30.35 44.32 -1.57
N ARG A 50 30.91 43.56 -2.53
CA ARG A 50 32.34 43.31 -2.88
C ARG A 50 33.37 42.87 -1.80
N SER A 51 34.15 41.84 -2.13
CA SER A 51 35.56 42.00 -2.55
C SER A 51 36.09 40.73 -3.25
N VAL A 52 37.08 40.96 -4.12
CA VAL A 52 37.82 40.00 -4.95
C VAL A 52 39.17 39.77 -4.24
N ASP A 53 39.72 38.56 -4.29
CA ASP A 53 41.15 38.36 -4.62
C ASP A 53 41.53 36.90 -4.85
N GLU A 54 42.44 36.73 -5.82
CA GLU A 54 43.11 35.50 -6.24
C GLU A 54 44.21 35.12 -5.26
N GLU A 55 44.49 33.83 -5.03
CA GLU A 55 45.89 33.38 -4.97
C GLU A 55 46.08 31.85 -5.12
N ARG A 56 47.25 31.55 -5.68
CA ARG A 56 47.76 30.29 -6.22
C ARG A 56 48.28 29.37 -5.12
N GLY A 57 48.17 28.05 -5.33
CA GLY A 57 48.92 27.06 -4.55
C GLY A 57 48.49 25.60 -4.78
N LEU A 58 49.35 24.82 -5.43
CA LEU A 58 49.44 23.35 -5.33
C LEU A 58 50.92 23.05 -4.99
N PRO A 59 51.31 21.85 -4.50
CA PRO A 59 50.55 20.76 -3.86
C PRO A 59 51.27 20.17 -2.62
N THR A 60 50.55 19.57 -1.67
CA THR A 60 51.17 18.64 -0.71
C THR A 60 50.19 17.58 -0.21
N VAL A 61 50.44 16.35 -0.66
CA VAL A 61 50.30 15.08 0.06
C VAL A 61 49.11 14.97 1.04
N ILE A 62 47.91 14.72 0.51
CA ILE A 62 46.85 14.06 1.28
C ILE A 62 46.30 12.88 0.45
N GLU A 63 46.77 11.71 0.88
CA GLU A 63 46.06 10.43 0.89
C GLU A 63 45.77 9.69 -0.43
N LYS A 64 46.72 8.80 -0.74
CA LYS A 64 46.56 7.58 -1.54
C LYS A 64 45.64 6.55 -0.85
N THR A 65 44.39 6.91 -0.56
CA THR A 65 43.32 5.96 -0.17
C THR A 65 42.00 6.22 -0.89
N LYS A 66 41.99 7.06 -1.94
CA LYS A 66 40.78 7.44 -2.70
C LYS A 66 40.43 6.55 -3.90
N THR A 67 41.00 5.36 -4.02
CA THR A 67 40.65 4.45 -5.11
C THR A 67 39.99 3.21 -4.53
N LEU A 68 38.75 2.94 -4.97
CA LEU A 68 37.97 1.70 -4.88
C LEU A 68 36.58 1.76 -4.18
N PHE A 69 35.89 2.92 -4.17
CA PHE A 69 34.42 2.93 -4.02
C PHE A 69 33.77 3.90 -5.01
N SER A 70 32.95 3.33 -5.92
CA SER A 70 32.19 3.94 -7.03
C SER A 70 31.93 5.45 -6.93
N THR A 71 32.43 6.23 -7.89
CA THR A 71 32.07 7.64 -8.09
C THR A 71 30.55 7.81 -8.13
N LYS A 72 29.95 8.34 -7.05
CA LYS A 72 28.60 8.91 -7.10
C LYS A 72 28.52 9.85 -8.30
N VAL A 73 27.46 9.76 -9.09
CA VAL A 73 27.23 10.73 -10.15
C VAL A 73 27.14 12.11 -9.50
N THR A 74 27.88 13.09 -10.00
CA THR A 74 27.90 14.42 -9.38
C THR A 74 26.54 15.08 -9.48
N ASP A 75 26.15 15.85 -8.45
CA ASP A 75 24.85 16.53 -8.43
C ASP A 75 24.65 17.45 -9.66
N LYS A 76 25.73 18.13 -10.10
CA LYS A 76 25.76 18.93 -11.35
C LYS A 76 25.37 18.13 -12.59
N THR A 77 25.76 16.84 -12.65
CA THR A 77 25.41 15.96 -13.76
C THR A 77 23.91 15.63 -13.73
N LEU A 78 23.36 15.31 -12.54
CA LEU A 78 21.94 15.03 -12.38
C LEU A 78 21.08 16.27 -12.70
N GLN A 79 21.52 17.46 -12.26
CA GLN A 79 20.88 18.73 -12.62
C GLN A 79 20.88 18.96 -14.13
N ARG A 80 22.02 18.72 -14.81
CA ARG A 80 22.11 18.84 -16.27
C ARG A 80 21.17 17.86 -16.97
N TRP A 81 21.07 16.61 -16.50
CA TRP A 81 20.15 15.63 -17.08
C TRP A 81 18.69 16.07 -16.90
N ALA A 82 18.34 16.61 -15.72
CA ALA A 82 17.00 17.12 -15.43
C ALA A 82 16.66 18.33 -16.32
N ALA A 83 17.57 19.32 -16.43
CA ALA A 83 17.41 20.50 -17.28
C ALA A 83 17.24 20.12 -18.77
N ASN A 84 17.99 19.12 -19.23
CA ASN A 84 17.90 18.59 -20.59
C ASN A 84 16.73 17.61 -20.79
N LYS A 85 15.80 17.52 -19.82
CA LYS A 85 14.59 16.68 -19.86
C LYS A 85 14.86 15.23 -20.26
N LYS A 86 16.01 14.66 -19.88
CA LYS A 86 16.34 13.26 -20.17
C LYS A 86 15.23 12.34 -19.66
N SER A 87 14.97 11.24 -20.36
CA SER A 87 13.88 10.33 -19.96
C SER A 87 14.27 9.55 -18.69
N PRO A 88 13.29 9.21 -17.83
CA PRO A 88 13.51 8.35 -16.67
C PRO A 88 14.19 7.02 -17.02
N GLN A 89 13.81 6.41 -18.14
CA GLN A 89 14.38 5.15 -18.64
C GLN A 89 15.84 5.32 -19.08
N HIS A 90 16.15 6.41 -19.77
CA HIS A 90 17.54 6.69 -20.15
C HIS A 90 18.43 6.88 -18.92
N ALA A 91 17.93 7.57 -17.88
CA ALA A 91 18.67 7.71 -16.62
C ALA A 91 18.88 6.37 -15.91
N LEU A 92 17.90 5.44 -15.93
CA LEU A 92 18.09 4.09 -15.39
C LEU A 92 19.25 3.36 -16.09
N ILE A 93 19.30 3.40 -17.42
CA ILE A 93 20.37 2.77 -18.21
C ILE A 93 21.72 3.43 -17.90
N ARG A 94 21.78 4.77 -17.88
CA ARG A 94 23.03 5.50 -17.58
C ARG A 94 23.55 5.25 -16.16
N LEU A 95 22.67 4.88 -15.24
CA LEU A 95 23.00 4.51 -13.87
C LEU A 95 23.20 2.99 -13.70
N ASP A 96 23.15 2.21 -14.77
CA ASP A 96 23.29 0.75 -14.73
C ASP A 96 22.25 0.08 -13.80
N LEU A 97 21.01 0.57 -13.86
CA LEU A 97 19.86 0.12 -13.09
C LEU A 97 18.83 -0.62 -13.95
N ASP A 98 19.04 -0.68 -15.25
CA ASP A 98 18.19 -1.36 -16.24
C ASP A 98 18.32 -2.90 -16.17
N ASN A 99 19.41 -3.42 -15.61
CA ASN A 99 19.60 -4.86 -15.40
C ASN A 99 19.50 -5.29 -13.92
N ALA A 100 19.13 -4.37 -13.02
CA ALA A 100 19.08 -4.64 -11.59
C ALA A 100 17.95 -5.58 -11.14
N GLY A 101 16.98 -5.89 -12.01
CA GLY A 101 15.85 -6.77 -11.69
C GLY A 101 15.15 -6.40 -10.37
N LYS A 102 14.85 -7.41 -9.56
CA LYS A 102 14.20 -7.22 -8.25
C LYS A 102 15.07 -6.50 -7.21
N ASP A 103 16.38 -6.40 -7.46
CA ASP A 103 17.35 -5.77 -6.56
C ASP A 103 17.50 -4.26 -6.83
N LEU A 104 16.68 -3.66 -7.71
CA LEU A 104 16.76 -2.24 -8.07
C LEU A 104 16.91 -1.31 -6.85
N PHE A 105 16.07 -1.51 -5.83
CA PHE A 105 16.03 -0.64 -4.64
C PHE A 105 17.25 -0.80 -3.73
N THR A 106 18.02 -1.89 -3.85
CA THR A 106 19.23 -2.13 -3.03
C THR A 106 20.49 -1.59 -3.69
N LYS A 107 20.42 -1.18 -4.97
CA LYS A 107 21.57 -0.60 -5.67
C LYS A 107 21.86 0.81 -5.17
N ALA A 108 23.12 1.08 -4.83
CA ALA A 108 23.56 2.40 -4.36
C ALA A 108 23.18 3.56 -5.32
N LYS A 109 23.24 3.32 -6.63
CA LYS A 109 22.86 4.30 -7.68
C LYS A 109 21.35 4.57 -7.77
N PHE A 110 20.50 3.81 -7.08
CA PHE A 110 19.06 4.10 -7.02
C PHE A 110 18.79 5.47 -6.37
N ALA A 111 19.57 5.86 -5.37
CA ALA A 111 19.48 7.18 -4.75
C ALA A 111 19.79 8.31 -5.75
N ASP A 112 20.77 8.10 -6.64
CA ASP A 112 21.10 9.05 -7.72
C ASP A 112 19.94 9.16 -8.72
N TRP A 113 19.27 8.05 -9.04
CA TRP A 113 18.09 8.04 -9.91
C TRP A 113 16.90 8.79 -9.28
N VAL A 114 16.64 8.56 -7.99
CA VAL A 114 15.61 9.30 -7.23
C VAL A 114 15.92 10.79 -7.24
N SER A 115 17.16 11.18 -6.95
CA SER A 115 17.63 12.58 -6.97
C SER A 115 17.42 13.24 -8.34
N PHE A 116 17.74 12.53 -9.43
CA PHE A 116 17.45 12.99 -10.78
C PHE A 116 15.94 13.17 -11.04
N MET A 117 15.12 12.21 -10.65
CA MET A 117 13.67 12.25 -10.86
C MET A 117 13.00 13.40 -10.09
N THR A 118 13.44 13.66 -8.86
CA THR A 118 12.98 14.80 -8.06
C THR A 118 13.37 16.13 -8.68
N LYS A 119 14.61 16.28 -9.17
CA LYS A 119 15.04 17.50 -9.88
C LYS A 119 14.29 17.71 -11.19
N ARG A 120 13.99 16.62 -11.91
CA ARG A 120 13.30 16.65 -13.21
C ARG A 120 11.82 17.01 -13.07
N ASN A 121 11.17 16.56 -12.00
CA ASN A 121 9.73 16.78 -11.79
C ASN A 121 9.42 17.02 -10.31
N PRO A 122 9.78 18.18 -9.75
CA PRO A 122 9.67 18.42 -8.30
C PRO A 122 8.27 18.26 -7.72
N GLN A 123 7.24 18.55 -8.52
CA GLN A 123 5.84 18.50 -8.08
C GLN A 123 5.21 17.10 -8.17
N ASN A 124 5.70 16.24 -9.07
CA ASN A 124 5.08 14.94 -9.37
C ASN A 124 6.12 13.81 -9.52
N ALA A 125 7.21 13.90 -8.76
CA ALA A 125 8.37 13.03 -8.87
C ALA A 125 7.99 11.55 -8.69
N GLU A 126 7.27 11.21 -7.62
CA GLU A 126 6.94 9.82 -7.30
C GLU A 126 5.95 9.21 -8.30
N ALA A 127 5.00 9.99 -8.80
CA ALA A 127 4.10 9.52 -9.86
C ALA A 127 4.87 9.24 -11.16
N ALA A 128 5.85 10.09 -11.51
CA ALA A 128 6.71 9.88 -12.67
C ALA A 128 7.67 8.70 -12.48
N MET A 129 8.22 8.50 -11.27
CA MET A 129 9.04 7.35 -10.91
C MET A 129 8.22 6.06 -11.03
N LEU A 130 7.04 6.01 -10.43
CA LEU A 130 6.16 4.86 -10.51
C LEU A 130 5.83 4.51 -11.97
N SER A 131 5.43 5.51 -12.77
CA SER A 131 5.14 5.32 -14.19
C SER A 131 6.33 4.71 -14.94
N ALA A 132 7.54 5.21 -14.70
CA ALA A 132 8.76 4.67 -15.30
C ALA A 132 9.09 3.24 -14.84
N LEU A 133 8.78 2.88 -13.59
CA LEU A 133 8.98 1.52 -13.07
C LEU A 133 7.93 0.54 -13.61
N MET A 134 6.68 0.98 -13.79
CA MET A 134 5.59 0.17 -14.36
C MET A 134 5.81 -0.18 -15.84
N THR A 135 6.69 0.52 -16.56
CA THR A 135 7.08 0.08 -17.92
C THR A 135 8.04 -1.11 -17.92
N ARG A 136 8.53 -1.53 -16.75
CA ARG A 136 9.55 -2.59 -16.59
C ARG A 136 9.09 -3.76 -15.74
N TYR A 137 8.20 -3.50 -14.78
CA TYR A 137 7.73 -4.49 -13.82
C TYR A 137 6.21 -4.59 -13.90
N SER A 138 5.69 -5.81 -13.81
CA SER A 138 4.25 -6.02 -13.59
C SER A 138 3.83 -5.46 -12.23
N ASP A 139 2.54 -5.18 -12.07
CA ASP A 139 1.96 -4.56 -10.88
C ASP A 139 2.29 -5.34 -9.58
N ASP A 140 2.16 -6.67 -9.60
CA ASP A 140 2.46 -7.57 -8.48
C ASP A 140 3.95 -7.57 -8.13
N VAL A 141 4.81 -7.67 -9.14
CA VAL A 141 6.27 -7.71 -8.97
C VAL A 141 6.77 -6.39 -8.40
N LEU A 142 6.32 -5.26 -8.95
CA LEU A 142 6.71 -3.95 -8.46
C LEU A 142 6.24 -3.74 -7.02
N SER A 143 5.01 -4.14 -6.69
CA SER A 143 4.53 -4.00 -5.31
C SER A 143 5.31 -4.87 -4.34
N GLY A 144 5.67 -6.10 -4.73
CA GLY A 144 6.54 -6.97 -3.95
C GLY A 144 7.91 -6.35 -3.68
N MET A 145 8.50 -5.70 -4.68
CA MET A 145 9.76 -4.95 -4.54
C MET A 145 9.61 -3.76 -3.57
N LEU A 146 8.50 -3.01 -3.66
CA LEU A 146 8.21 -1.90 -2.74
C LEU A 146 8.01 -2.39 -1.30
N ILE A 147 7.30 -3.50 -1.08
CA ILE A 147 7.14 -4.12 0.24
C ILE A 147 8.50 -4.52 0.83
N ALA A 148 9.39 -5.09 0.02
CA ALA A 148 10.75 -5.42 0.45
C ALA A 148 11.56 -4.15 0.79
N ALA A 149 11.52 -3.14 -0.08
CA ALA A 149 12.23 -1.87 0.10
C ALA A 149 11.74 -1.07 1.32
N LYS A 150 10.49 -1.24 1.76
CA LYS A 150 9.96 -0.64 3.00
C LYS A 150 10.65 -1.15 4.27
N LYS A 151 11.33 -2.30 4.22
CA LYS A 151 11.99 -2.91 5.39
C LYS A 151 13.37 -2.31 5.67
N ALA A 152 14.00 -1.67 4.69
CA ALA A 152 15.29 -1.02 4.87
C ALA A 152 15.09 0.49 5.18
N PRO A 153 15.78 1.05 6.19
CA PRO A 153 15.61 2.45 6.60
C PRO A 153 15.79 3.44 5.44
N ASP A 154 16.84 3.26 4.64
CA ASP A 154 17.22 4.20 3.56
C ASP A 154 16.18 4.27 2.43
N THR A 155 15.45 3.19 2.19
CA THR A 155 14.45 3.09 1.11
C THR A 155 13.02 3.17 1.62
N LYS A 156 12.81 3.17 2.94
CA LYS A 156 11.48 3.10 3.55
C LYS A 156 10.54 4.20 3.07
N THR A 157 11.02 5.44 3.10
CA THR A 157 10.22 6.62 2.74
C THR A 157 9.82 6.59 1.27
N ILE A 158 10.78 6.44 0.36
CA ILE A 158 10.50 6.44 -1.07
C ILE A 158 9.64 5.23 -1.49
N ALA A 159 9.89 4.05 -0.92
CA ALA A 159 9.09 2.86 -1.22
C ALA A 159 7.64 2.99 -0.73
N THR A 160 7.44 3.63 0.43
CA THR A 160 6.10 3.94 0.96
C THR A 160 5.37 4.91 0.04
N ASN A 161 6.02 6.00 -0.38
CA ASN A 161 5.42 6.97 -1.29
C ASN A 161 5.05 6.35 -2.63
N LEU A 162 5.92 5.51 -3.20
CA LEU A 162 5.65 4.81 -4.46
C LEU A 162 4.49 3.81 -4.32
N GLN A 163 4.38 3.08 -3.21
CA GLN A 163 3.24 2.18 -2.96
C GLN A 163 1.93 2.97 -2.85
N ILE A 164 1.94 4.14 -2.19
CA ILE A 164 0.79 5.04 -2.13
C ILE A 164 0.42 5.52 -3.54
N GLN A 165 1.39 5.90 -4.39
CA GLN A 165 1.11 6.29 -5.77
C GLN A 165 0.55 5.13 -6.60
N GLN A 166 0.98 3.89 -6.36
CA GLN A 166 0.45 2.69 -7.02
C GLN A 166 -1.04 2.53 -6.72
N LEU A 167 -1.39 2.54 -5.43
CA LEU A 167 -2.78 2.44 -4.97
C LEU A 167 -3.64 3.62 -5.49
N ARG A 168 -3.12 4.86 -5.44
CA ARG A 168 -3.80 6.05 -6.00
C ARG A 168 -4.04 5.92 -7.50
N GLY A 169 -3.05 5.43 -8.24
CA GLY A 169 -3.16 5.23 -9.69
C GLY A 169 -4.28 4.26 -10.04
N TRP A 170 -4.44 3.18 -9.29
CA TRP A 170 -5.54 2.24 -9.47
C TRP A 170 -6.91 2.83 -9.09
N MET A 171 -6.99 3.62 -8.02
CA MET A 171 -8.23 4.33 -7.68
C MET A 171 -8.64 5.33 -8.75
N LYS A 172 -7.70 6.11 -9.29
CA LYS A 172 -7.97 7.07 -10.39
C LYS A 172 -8.46 6.36 -11.66
N LYS A 173 -8.02 5.13 -11.89
CA LYS A 173 -8.47 4.26 -12.99
C LYS A 173 -9.77 3.52 -12.68
N GLY A 174 -10.40 3.76 -11.52
CA GLY A 174 -11.67 3.14 -11.15
C GLY A 174 -11.58 1.64 -10.85
N LYS A 175 -10.39 1.11 -10.53
CA LYS A 175 -10.24 -0.33 -10.25
C LYS A 175 -11.00 -0.74 -9.00
N THR A 176 -11.72 -1.85 -9.08
CA THR A 176 -12.49 -2.40 -7.97
C THR A 176 -11.61 -3.08 -6.94
N ALA A 177 -12.19 -3.47 -5.79
CA ALA A 177 -11.49 -4.28 -4.79
C ALA A 177 -11.02 -5.63 -5.38
N ASP A 178 -11.87 -6.27 -6.19
CA ASP A 178 -11.57 -7.51 -6.91
C ASP A 178 -10.44 -7.33 -7.94
N ASP A 179 -10.46 -6.23 -8.72
CA ASP A 179 -9.39 -5.95 -9.69
C ASP A 179 -8.02 -5.85 -9.01
N VAL A 180 -7.94 -5.10 -7.91
CA VAL A 180 -6.69 -4.91 -7.19
C VAL A 180 -6.27 -6.18 -6.44
N PHE A 181 -7.22 -6.97 -5.95
CA PHE A 181 -6.93 -8.29 -5.39
C PHE A 181 -6.24 -9.21 -6.40
N ASN A 182 -6.71 -9.18 -7.66
CA ASN A 182 -6.11 -9.93 -8.76
C ASN A 182 -4.75 -9.36 -9.20
N LEU A 183 -4.61 -8.04 -9.26
CA LEU A 183 -3.32 -7.40 -9.55
C LEU A 183 -2.26 -7.71 -8.51
N PHE A 184 -2.66 -8.01 -7.27
CA PHE A 184 -1.79 -8.49 -6.22
C PHE A 184 -1.59 -10.01 -6.20
N ASN A 185 -2.20 -10.73 -7.14
CA ASN A 185 -2.13 -12.19 -7.26
C ASN A 185 -2.56 -12.94 -5.97
N LEU A 186 -3.53 -12.39 -5.24
CA LEU A 186 -4.00 -12.96 -3.97
C LEU A 186 -5.05 -14.08 -4.14
N LYS A 187 -5.60 -14.25 -5.34
CA LYS A 187 -6.67 -15.22 -5.65
C LYS A 187 -6.36 -16.65 -5.17
N GLY A 188 -5.11 -17.10 -5.35
CA GLY A 188 -4.69 -18.47 -5.02
C GLY A 188 -4.62 -18.75 -3.52
N LYS A 189 -4.71 -17.70 -2.69
CA LYS A 189 -4.60 -17.77 -1.22
C LYS A 189 -5.94 -17.53 -0.53
N ALA A 190 -7.00 -17.23 -1.27
CA ALA A 190 -8.31 -16.85 -0.74
C ALA A 190 -9.10 -18.00 -0.04
N THR A 191 -8.47 -19.16 0.17
CA THR A 191 -9.02 -20.30 0.91
C THR A 191 -8.56 -20.35 2.37
N SER A 192 -7.58 -19.53 2.76
CA SER A 192 -7.02 -19.47 4.11
C SER A 192 -6.77 -18.01 4.50
N LEU A 193 -7.39 -17.54 5.59
CA LEU A 193 -7.14 -16.18 6.09
C LEU A 193 -5.69 -16.05 6.56
N ASP A 194 -5.11 -17.10 7.14
CA ASP A 194 -3.73 -17.08 7.62
C ASP A 194 -2.72 -16.98 6.46
N ASP A 195 -2.99 -17.64 5.32
CA ASP A 195 -2.13 -17.57 4.12
C ASP A 195 -2.20 -16.18 3.47
N LEU A 196 -3.39 -15.57 3.46
CA LEU A 196 -3.57 -14.19 3.00
C LEU A 196 -2.81 -13.22 3.91
N VAL A 197 -3.01 -13.29 5.23
CA VAL A 197 -2.34 -12.40 6.18
C VAL A 197 -0.82 -12.56 6.15
N SER A 198 -0.33 -13.76 5.85
CA SER A 198 1.10 -14.01 5.68
C SER A 198 1.67 -13.47 4.36
N ASP A 199 0.82 -13.16 3.39
CA ASP A 199 1.22 -12.50 2.14
C ASP A 199 1.38 -10.99 2.34
N GLY A 200 2.58 -10.47 2.01
CA GLY A 200 2.87 -9.05 2.11
C GLY A 200 1.97 -8.14 1.25
N GLN A 201 1.31 -8.68 0.23
CA GLN A 201 0.38 -7.96 -0.64
C GLN A 201 -1.02 -7.76 -0.02
N PHE A 202 -1.38 -8.56 0.99
CA PHE A 202 -2.71 -8.49 1.59
C PHE A 202 -2.93 -7.18 2.36
N ALA A 203 -1.94 -6.71 3.12
CA ALA A 203 -2.08 -5.44 3.86
C ALA A 203 -2.23 -4.20 2.94
N PRO A 204 -1.44 -4.04 1.86
CA PRO A 204 -1.69 -3.02 0.85
C PRO A 204 -3.08 -3.12 0.20
N TRP A 205 -3.56 -4.33 -0.06
CA TRP A 205 -4.92 -4.54 -0.58
C TRP A 205 -6.00 -4.10 0.41
N VAL A 206 -5.91 -4.47 1.69
CA VAL A 206 -6.86 -4.01 2.72
C VAL A 206 -6.82 -2.49 2.82
N THR A 207 -5.63 -1.87 2.77
CA THR A 207 -5.48 -0.40 2.74
C THR A 207 -6.22 0.22 1.57
N TYR A 208 -6.14 -0.40 0.39
CA TYR A 208 -6.89 0.02 -0.80
C TYR A 208 -8.41 -0.08 -0.59
N VAL A 209 -8.91 -1.19 -0.04
CA VAL A 209 -10.34 -1.39 0.23
C VAL A 209 -10.85 -0.37 1.27
N THR A 210 -10.09 -0.11 2.32
CA THR A 210 -10.38 0.96 3.30
C THR A 210 -10.43 2.33 2.62
N ALA A 211 -9.48 2.58 1.71
CA ALA A 211 -9.43 3.79 0.91
C ALA A 211 -10.55 3.87 -0.14
N LEU A 212 -11.20 2.79 -0.56
CA LEU A 212 -12.44 2.87 -1.35
C LEU A 212 -13.64 3.21 -0.45
N ASN A 213 -13.69 2.67 0.76
CA ASN A 213 -14.85 2.71 1.66
C ASN A 213 -14.87 3.87 2.68
N LYS A 214 -14.20 4.98 2.40
CA LYS A 214 -14.22 6.19 3.28
C LYS A 214 -13.64 5.97 4.67
N GLY A 215 -12.83 4.93 4.85
CA GLY A 215 -12.34 4.55 6.17
C GLY A 215 -13.42 3.94 7.07
N ASP A 216 -14.63 3.72 6.55
CA ASP A 216 -15.73 3.09 7.26
C ASP A 216 -15.39 1.61 7.50
N PRO A 217 -15.17 1.19 8.76
CA PRO A 217 -14.73 -0.18 9.04
C PRO A 217 -15.79 -1.22 8.66
N LYS A 218 -17.07 -0.88 8.82
CA LYS A 218 -18.19 -1.77 8.47
C LYS A 218 -18.20 -2.04 6.97
N LYS A 219 -18.21 -0.98 6.14
CA LYS A 219 -18.20 -1.12 4.67
C LYS A 219 -16.91 -1.76 4.17
N THR A 220 -15.78 -1.50 4.82
CA THR A 220 -14.50 -2.13 4.52
C THR A 220 -14.56 -3.64 4.73
N ASN A 221 -15.00 -4.10 5.91
CA ASN A 221 -15.11 -5.53 6.21
C ASN A 221 -16.12 -6.22 5.28
N MET A 222 -17.26 -5.57 5.00
CA MET A 222 -18.23 -6.03 4.00
C MET A 222 -17.57 -6.23 2.63
N MET A 223 -16.79 -5.27 2.14
CA MET A 223 -16.11 -5.35 0.84
C MET A 223 -15.00 -6.41 0.82
N VAL A 224 -14.23 -6.53 1.91
CA VAL A 224 -13.20 -7.57 2.05
C VAL A 224 -13.85 -8.94 1.93
N VAL A 225 -14.88 -9.22 2.72
CA VAL A 225 -15.58 -10.51 2.73
C VAL A 225 -16.26 -10.79 1.39
N LYS A 226 -16.85 -9.78 0.76
CA LYS A 226 -17.43 -9.91 -0.58
C LYS A 226 -16.37 -10.39 -1.58
N THR A 227 -15.20 -9.76 -1.58
CA THR A 227 -14.08 -10.17 -2.44
C THR A 227 -13.64 -11.60 -2.13
N LEU A 228 -13.46 -11.96 -0.86
CA LEU A 228 -13.07 -13.33 -0.47
C LEU A 228 -14.12 -14.37 -0.88
N THR A 229 -15.40 -14.01 -0.85
CA THR A 229 -16.49 -14.89 -1.31
C THR A 229 -16.41 -15.15 -2.82
N THR A 230 -15.99 -14.17 -3.63
CA THR A 230 -15.77 -14.33 -5.07
C THR A 230 -14.75 -15.44 -5.37
N TYR A 231 -13.67 -15.52 -4.59
CA TYR A 231 -12.52 -16.40 -4.85
C TYR A 231 -12.50 -17.70 -4.02
N ASN A 232 -13.34 -17.81 -2.98
CA ASN A 232 -13.45 -19.01 -2.15
C ASN A 232 -14.56 -19.96 -2.66
N LYS A 233 -14.30 -20.60 -3.81
CA LYS A 233 -15.13 -21.65 -4.41
C LYS A 233 -16.62 -21.28 -4.62
N LYS A 234 -16.95 -19.98 -4.61
CA LYS A 234 -18.32 -19.43 -4.72
C LYS A 234 -19.32 -19.99 -3.68
N THR A 235 -18.86 -20.43 -2.51
CA THR A 235 -19.78 -20.85 -1.44
C THR A 235 -19.63 -19.97 -0.20
N HIS A 236 -20.75 -19.49 0.31
CA HIS A 236 -20.80 -18.72 1.56
C HIS A 236 -20.27 -19.53 2.77
N LYS A 237 -20.37 -20.87 2.70
CA LYS A 237 -19.78 -21.81 3.66
C LYS A 237 -18.25 -21.78 3.66
N GLY A 238 -17.63 -21.71 2.49
CA GLY A 238 -16.17 -21.69 2.37
C GLY A 238 -15.52 -20.52 3.10
N VAL A 239 -16.12 -19.33 3.03
CA VAL A 239 -15.62 -18.16 3.76
C VAL A 239 -15.86 -18.28 5.27
N TYR A 240 -17.05 -18.73 5.70
CA TYR A 240 -17.32 -18.90 7.13
C TYR A 240 -16.36 -19.90 7.79
N ASP A 241 -16.13 -21.05 7.14
CA ASP A 241 -15.21 -22.08 7.61
C ASP A 241 -13.77 -21.56 7.64
N MET A 242 -13.33 -20.88 6.58
CA MET A 242 -12.01 -20.25 6.49
C MET A 242 -11.77 -19.26 7.63
N LEU A 243 -12.75 -18.40 7.92
CA LEU A 243 -12.63 -17.42 9.02
C LEU A 243 -12.62 -18.12 10.38
N SER A 244 -13.47 -19.13 10.57
CA SER A 244 -13.55 -19.88 11.83
C SER A 244 -12.25 -20.64 12.15
N ALA A 245 -11.58 -21.17 11.12
CA ALA A 245 -10.31 -21.89 11.23
C ALA A 245 -9.10 -20.98 11.51
N SER A 246 -9.22 -19.67 11.24
CA SER A 246 -8.12 -18.70 11.38
C SER A 246 -7.51 -18.69 12.78
N LYS A 247 -6.17 -18.54 12.83
CA LYS A 247 -5.45 -18.30 14.08
C LYS A 247 -5.68 -16.88 14.61
N ASN A 248 -5.92 -15.92 13.71
CA ASN A 248 -6.25 -14.55 14.08
C ASN A 248 -7.74 -14.40 14.41
N LYS A 249 -8.10 -14.70 15.66
CA LYS A 249 -9.50 -14.70 16.14
C LYS A 249 -10.19 -13.36 16.04
N GLN A 250 -9.48 -12.26 16.29
CA GLN A 250 -10.05 -10.92 16.23
C GLN A 250 -10.40 -10.52 14.80
N LEU A 251 -9.44 -10.64 13.86
CA LEU A 251 -9.70 -10.33 12.45
C LEU A 251 -10.78 -11.25 11.87
N ALA A 252 -10.76 -12.53 12.23
CA ALA A 252 -11.80 -13.47 11.82
C ALA A 252 -13.19 -13.02 12.28
N ALA A 253 -13.33 -12.60 13.54
CA ALA A 253 -14.60 -12.10 14.07
C ALA A 253 -15.06 -10.82 13.35
N ASP A 254 -14.15 -9.89 13.06
CA ASP A 254 -14.47 -8.65 12.34
C ASP A 254 -14.92 -8.92 10.89
N LEU A 255 -14.30 -9.88 10.22
CA LEU A 255 -14.73 -10.33 8.90
C LEU A 255 -16.04 -11.15 8.95
N GLN A 256 -16.27 -11.96 9.98
CA GLN A 256 -17.56 -12.64 10.18
C GLN A 256 -18.70 -11.64 10.41
N ARG A 257 -18.45 -10.53 11.10
CA ARG A 257 -19.40 -9.40 11.19
C ARG A 257 -19.63 -8.75 9.82
N GLY A 258 -18.59 -8.56 9.02
CA GLY A 258 -18.74 -8.11 7.63
C GLY A 258 -19.60 -9.05 6.77
N GLN A 259 -19.48 -10.37 6.98
CA GLN A 259 -20.31 -11.38 6.33
C GLN A 259 -21.78 -11.26 6.76
N PHE A 260 -22.01 -11.16 8.07
CA PHE A 260 -23.32 -10.92 8.66
C PHE A 260 -23.98 -9.66 8.08
N ASP A 261 -23.25 -8.55 8.05
CA ASP A 261 -23.74 -7.27 7.54
C ASP A 261 -24.05 -7.33 6.05
N ASN A 262 -23.25 -8.04 5.26
CA ASN A 262 -23.54 -8.30 3.85
C ASN A 262 -24.85 -9.07 3.68
N TRP A 263 -25.04 -10.16 4.42
CA TRP A 263 -26.27 -10.94 4.35
C TRP A 263 -27.49 -10.13 4.76
N LEU A 264 -27.39 -9.38 5.85
CA LEU A 264 -28.47 -8.53 6.34
C LEU A 264 -28.79 -7.41 5.34
N ALA A 265 -27.78 -6.79 4.73
CA ALA A 265 -27.97 -5.75 3.71
C ALA A 265 -28.69 -6.28 2.46
N ASN A 266 -28.42 -7.53 2.07
CA ASN A 266 -29.01 -8.18 0.90
C ASN A 266 -30.30 -8.97 1.22
N ASN A 267 -30.86 -8.83 2.44
CA ASN A 267 -32.07 -9.54 2.89
C ASN A 267 -31.98 -11.07 2.71
N VAL A 268 -30.79 -11.65 2.91
CA VAL A 268 -30.61 -13.11 2.84
C VAL A 268 -31.45 -13.76 3.93
N GLN A 269 -32.25 -14.74 3.55
CA GLN A 269 -33.20 -15.37 4.48
C GLN A 269 -32.47 -16.19 5.53
N PHE A 270 -33.03 -16.26 6.74
CA PHE A 270 -32.38 -16.95 7.86
C PHE A 270 -32.15 -18.45 7.60
N TYR A 271 -33.02 -19.09 6.82
CA TYR A 271 -32.86 -20.49 6.44
C TYR A 271 -31.62 -20.69 5.55
N ASP A 272 -31.37 -19.75 4.63
CA ASP A 272 -30.18 -19.76 3.80
C ASP A 272 -28.94 -19.50 4.65
N VAL A 273 -28.97 -18.51 5.54
CA VAL A 273 -27.84 -18.23 6.46
C VAL A 273 -27.50 -19.46 7.30
N SER A 274 -28.51 -20.17 7.81
CA SER A 274 -28.33 -21.42 8.56
C SER A 274 -27.62 -22.51 7.74
N ALA A 275 -27.98 -22.65 6.46
CA ALA A 275 -27.30 -23.56 5.53
C ALA A 275 -25.87 -23.08 5.21
N MET A 276 -25.69 -21.77 4.98
CA MET A 276 -24.41 -21.15 4.64
C MET A 276 -23.37 -21.28 5.75
N VAL A 277 -23.75 -21.18 7.03
CA VAL A 277 -22.81 -21.39 8.15
C VAL A 277 -22.72 -22.85 8.60
N GLY A 278 -23.49 -23.77 7.99
CA GLY A 278 -23.49 -25.18 8.36
C GLY A 278 -24.08 -25.45 9.76
N ALA A 279 -25.09 -24.72 10.19
CA ALA A 279 -25.70 -24.89 11.52
C ALA A 279 -26.62 -26.13 11.63
N LYS A 280 -27.01 -26.73 10.50
CA LYS A 280 -27.87 -27.92 10.50
C LYS A 280 -27.13 -29.10 11.12
N GLY A 281 -27.75 -29.76 12.09
CA GLY A 281 -27.17 -30.92 12.79
C GLY A 281 -26.15 -30.59 13.88
N THR A 282 -25.78 -29.31 14.09
CA THR A 282 -24.86 -28.94 15.17
C THR A 282 -25.58 -28.77 16.52
N PRO A 283 -24.88 -28.90 17.67
CA PRO A 283 -25.45 -28.66 18.99
C PRO A 283 -26.05 -27.26 19.14
N ARG A 284 -27.09 -27.10 19.95
CA ARG A 284 -27.80 -25.82 20.15
C ARG A 284 -26.87 -24.67 20.60
N GLY A 285 -25.85 -24.95 21.40
CA GLY A 285 -24.85 -23.98 21.86
C GLY A 285 -23.65 -23.78 20.93
N SER A 286 -23.64 -24.40 19.74
CA SER A 286 -22.52 -24.26 18.80
C SER A 286 -22.39 -22.83 18.27
N PRO A 287 -21.17 -22.37 17.92
CA PRO A 287 -20.95 -21.04 17.35
C PRO A 287 -21.83 -20.75 16.12
N GLN A 288 -22.09 -21.76 15.29
CA GLN A 288 -22.96 -21.66 14.11
C GLN A 288 -24.41 -21.35 14.50
N ARG A 289 -24.96 -22.07 15.50
CA ARG A 289 -26.33 -21.87 15.97
C ARG A 289 -26.50 -20.52 16.66
N LEU A 290 -25.49 -20.09 17.43
CA LEU A 290 -25.48 -18.76 18.06
C LEU A 290 -25.42 -17.65 16.99
N PHE A 291 -24.57 -17.80 15.98
CA PHE A 291 -24.50 -16.87 14.85
C PHE A 291 -25.86 -16.73 14.15
N VAL A 292 -26.53 -17.85 13.83
CA VAL A 292 -27.86 -17.83 13.19
C VAL A 292 -28.90 -17.18 14.09
N LYS A 293 -28.89 -17.46 15.40
CA LYS A 293 -29.80 -16.84 16.37
C LYS A 293 -29.66 -15.32 16.37
N ASP A 294 -28.43 -14.82 16.43
CA ASP A 294 -28.15 -13.39 16.42
C ASP A 294 -28.55 -12.75 15.08
N TYR A 295 -28.37 -13.48 13.96
CA TYR A 295 -28.81 -13.04 12.64
C TYR A 295 -30.33 -12.93 12.53
N VAL A 296 -31.07 -13.92 13.01
CA VAL A 296 -32.54 -13.90 13.05
C VAL A 296 -33.05 -12.70 13.84
N ALA A 297 -32.46 -12.43 15.02
CA ALA A 297 -32.84 -11.28 15.83
C ALA A 297 -32.63 -9.94 15.07
N ALA A 298 -31.49 -9.79 14.39
CA ALA A 298 -31.20 -8.59 13.61
C ALA A 298 -32.09 -8.47 12.36
N TYR A 299 -32.37 -9.60 11.69
CA TYR A 299 -33.24 -9.66 10.52
C TYR A 299 -34.68 -9.26 10.89
N ASN A 300 -35.25 -9.86 11.94
CA ASN A 300 -36.60 -9.54 12.40
C ASN A 300 -36.72 -8.06 12.80
N LYS A 301 -35.73 -7.54 13.54
CA LYS A 301 -35.69 -6.11 13.90
C LYS A 301 -35.68 -5.19 12.68
N LYS A 302 -34.95 -5.55 11.61
CA LYS A 302 -34.91 -4.77 10.36
C LYS A 302 -36.26 -4.77 9.65
N HIS A 303 -37.01 -5.86 9.74
CA HIS A 303 -38.27 -6.06 9.03
C HIS A 303 -39.53 -5.82 9.89
N GLN A 304 -39.37 -5.38 11.15
CA GLN A 304 -40.46 -5.16 12.11
C GLN A 304 -41.36 -6.40 12.32
N LEU A 305 -40.74 -7.58 12.31
CA LEU A 305 -41.38 -8.88 12.59
C LEU A 305 -41.17 -9.32 14.04
#